data_AF-A0A5M4D9C2-F1
#
_entry.id   AF-A0A5M4D9C2-F1
#
_cell.length_a   1.000
_cell.length_b   1.000
_cell.length_c   1.000
_cell.angle_alpha   90.00
_cell.angle_beta   90.00
_cell.angle_gamma   90.00
#
_symmetry.space_group_name_H-M   'P 1'
#
loop_
_entity.id
_entity.type
_entity.pdbx_description
1 polymer ?
#
loop_
_entity_poly.entity_id
_entity_poly.type
_entity_poly.pdbx_seq_one_letter_code
_entity_poly.pdbx_strand_id
1 'polypeptide(L)'
;MLATHGLIIGATGSGKTNLLHHLIAGDLMRGQSIVVLDARGDLALATVELAARAGVDPKDLRFFNLREKDQPLGFNPLAGNGEPYYRALGLIDAVAAESESWGVQLAETFRNA
;
A
#
# COMPACT_ATOMS: atom_id res chain seq x y z
N MET A 1 17.54 9.06 -3.94
CA MET A 1 16.43 8.11 -4.16
C MET A 1 16.57 7.54 -5.55
N LEU A 2 16.00 6.36 -5.82
CA LEU A 2 15.92 5.84 -7.17
C LEU A 2 15.17 6.84 -8.06
N ALA A 3 15.78 7.25 -9.18
CA ALA A 3 15.17 8.19 -10.13
C ALA A 3 14.12 7.51 -11.03
N THR A 4 14.12 6.18 -11.05
CA THR A 4 13.25 5.32 -11.85
C THR A 4 12.87 4.07 -11.05
N HIS A 5 11.93 3.29 -11.55
CA HIS A 5 11.57 1.99 -10.97
C HIS A 5 12.76 1.04 -10.89
N GLY A 6 12.80 0.20 -9.86
CA GLY A 6 13.85 -0.80 -9.65
C GLY A 6 13.27 -2.16 -9.27
N LEU A 7 13.91 -3.23 -9.74
CA LEU A 7 13.59 -4.62 -9.42
C LEU A 7 14.75 -5.24 -8.64
N ILE A 8 14.48 -5.72 -7.42
CA ILE A 8 15.48 -6.33 -6.54
C ILE A 8 15.25 -7.85 -6.50
N ILE A 9 16.21 -8.62 -7.02
CA ILE A 9 16.16 -10.09 -7.08
C ILE A 9 17.33 -10.67 -6.30
N GLY A 10 17.10 -11.75 -5.55
CA GLY A 10 18.16 -12.47 -4.84
C GLY A 10 17.61 -13.56 -3.93
N ALA A 11 18.45 -14.50 -3.53
CA ALA A 11 18.09 -15.59 -2.61
C ALA A 11 17.76 -15.10 -1.19
N THR A 12 17.09 -15.91 -0.39
CA THR A 12 16.90 -15.63 1.05
C THR A 12 18.26 -15.41 1.72
N GLY A 13 18.36 -14.40 2.59
CA GLY A 13 19.62 -14.04 3.24
C GLY A 13 20.56 -13.16 2.40
N SER A 14 20.24 -12.86 1.13
CA SER A 14 21.10 -12.02 0.27
C SER A 14 21.09 -10.51 0.59
N GLY A 15 20.47 -10.09 1.70
CA GLY A 15 20.44 -8.68 2.12
C GLY A 15 19.35 -7.80 1.49
N LYS A 16 18.38 -8.35 0.76
CA LYS A 16 17.29 -7.56 0.13
C LYS A 16 16.52 -6.68 1.12
N THR A 17 16.15 -7.22 2.27
CA THR A 17 15.44 -6.47 3.32
C THR A 17 16.30 -5.32 3.85
N ASN A 18 17.59 -5.55 4.04
CA ASN A 18 18.51 -4.48 4.45
C ASN A 18 18.61 -3.39 3.38
N LEU A 19 18.68 -3.74 2.10
CA LEU A 19 18.65 -2.75 1.03
C LEU A 19 17.36 -1.90 1.07
N LEU A 20 16.20 -2.54 1.22
CA LEU A 20 14.92 -1.85 1.35
C LEU A 20 14.88 -0.91 2.56
N HIS A 21 15.42 -1.32 3.72
CA HIS A 21 15.52 -0.45 4.90
C HIS A 21 16.32 0.82 4.63
N HIS A 22 17.46 0.72 3.91
CA HIS A 22 18.28 1.88 3.59
C HIS A 22 17.58 2.83 2.61
N LEU A 23 16.86 2.28 1.63
CA LEU A 23 16.06 3.09 0.69
C LEU A 23 14.97 3.85 1.45
N ILE A 24 14.18 3.13 2.25
CA ILE A 24 13.09 3.68 3.06
C ILE A 24 13.60 4.77 4.01
N ALA A 25 14.65 4.48 4.79
CA ALA A 25 15.23 5.45 5.71
C ALA A 25 15.72 6.71 4.99
N GLY A 26 16.38 6.54 3.85
CA GLY A 26 16.85 7.67 3.04
C GLY A 26 15.70 8.53 2.50
N ASP A 27 14.58 7.92 2.13
CA ASP A 27 13.39 8.61 1.62
C ASP A 27 12.66 9.36 2.74
N LEU A 28 12.51 8.74 3.92
CA LEU A 28 11.97 9.39 5.11
C LEU A 28 12.81 10.61 5.52
N MET A 29 14.14 10.48 5.53
CA MET A 29 15.04 11.60 5.84
C MET A 29 14.96 12.76 4.84
N ARG A 30 14.51 12.48 3.60
CA ARG A 30 14.25 13.50 2.56
C ARG A 30 12.82 14.05 2.62
N GLY A 31 12.02 13.66 3.60
CA GLY A 31 10.61 14.04 3.72
C GLY A 31 9.73 13.48 2.61
N GLN A 32 10.13 12.36 1.98
CA GLN A 32 9.32 11.70 0.96
C GLN A 32 8.27 10.80 1.61
N SER A 33 7.06 10.79 1.04
CA SER A 33 6.03 9.83 1.42
C SER A 33 6.35 8.44 0.87
N ILE A 34 6.03 7.40 1.63
CA ILE A 34 6.34 6.01 1.29
C ILE A 34 5.11 5.16 1.57
N VAL A 35 4.85 4.20 0.67
CA VAL A 35 3.87 3.12 0.88
C VAL A 35 4.63 1.80 0.81
N VAL A 36 4.42 0.94 1.81
CA VAL A 36 5.02 -0.39 1.88
C VAL A 36 3.90 -1.43 1.87
N LEU A 37 3.95 -2.34 0.91
CA LEU A 37 3.10 -3.52 0.84
C LEU A 37 3.94 -4.73 1.21
N ASP A 38 3.58 -5.40 2.30
CA ASP A 38 4.35 -6.50 2.85
C ASP A 38 3.41 -7.61 3.33
N ALA A 39 3.55 -8.79 2.73
CA ALA A 39 2.75 -9.96 3.08
C ALA A 39 3.19 -10.64 4.39
N ARG A 40 4.43 -10.40 4.84
CA ARG A 40 4.98 -11.01 6.06
C ARG A 40 4.84 -10.11 7.28
N GLY A 41 4.90 -8.79 7.06
CA GLY A 41 4.71 -7.74 8.06
C GLY A 41 6.00 -7.28 8.76
N ASP A 42 7.13 -7.99 8.56
CA ASP A 42 8.41 -7.66 9.17
C ASP A 42 8.99 -6.35 8.63
N LEU A 43 8.91 -6.13 7.32
CA LEU A 43 9.35 -4.89 6.67
C LEU A 43 8.42 -3.72 7.03
N ALA A 44 7.11 -3.97 7.12
CA ALA A 44 6.15 -2.92 7.46
C ALA A 44 6.35 -2.41 8.90
N LEU A 45 6.58 -3.30 9.87
CA LEU A 45 6.90 -2.91 11.24
C LEU A 45 8.23 -2.14 11.34
N ALA A 46 9.28 -2.61 10.65
CA ALA A 46 10.55 -1.90 10.59
C ALA A 46 10.40 -0.50 9.96
N THR A 47 9.52 -0.34 8.98
CA THR A 47 9.22 0.96 8.36
C THR A 47 8.57 1.92 9.35
N VAL A 48 7.64 1.45 10.19
CA VAL A 48 7.02 2.25 11.25
C VAL A 48 8.08 2.72 12.26
N GLU A 49 9.00 1.85 12.66
CA GLU A 49 10.12 2.21 13.54
C GLU A 49 11.06 3.24 12.89
N LEU A 50 11.39 3.08 11.61
CA LEU A 50 12.20 4.03 10.85
C LEU A 50 11.51 5.39 10.73
N ALA A 51 10.19 5.42 10.51
CA ALA A 51 9.40 6.65 10.45
C ALA A 51 9.42 7.40 11.79
N ALA A 52 9.22 6.68 12.89
CA ALA A 52 9.30 7.26 14.24
C ALA A 52 10.70 7.85 14.51
N ARG A 53 11.76 7.12 14.13
CA ARG A 53 13.16 7.62 14.25
C ARG A 53 13.47 8.82 13.39
N ALA A 54 12.84 8.92 12.21
CA ALA A 54 12.95 10.06 11.32
C ALA A 54 12.12 11.27 11.79
N GLY A 55 11.36 11.15 12.89
CA GLY A 55 10.53 12.23 13.44
C GLY A 55 9.24 12.47 12.67
N VAL A 56 8.74 11.47 11.94
CA VAL A 56 7.42 11.55 11.30
C VAL A 56 6.34 11.67 12.36
N ASP A 57 5.45 12.63 12.21
CA ASP A 57 4.32 12.82 13.12
C ASP A 57 3.42 11.56 13.08
N PRO A 58 3.06 10.97 14.24
CA PRO A 58 2.16 9.82 14.30
C PRO A 58 0.85 10.01 13.53
N LYS A 59 0.36 11.25 13.39
CA LYS A 59 -0.86 11.55 12.62
C LYS A 59 -0.71 11.34 11.11
N ASP A 60 0.53 11.32 10.61
CA ASP A 60 0.88 11.11 9.20
C ASP A 60 1.27 9.66 8.92
N LEU A 61 1.28 8.81 9.96
CA LEU A 61 1.51 7.38 9.85
C LEU A 61 0.20 6.61 9.79
N ARG A 62 0.07 5.71 8.82
CA ARG A 62 -1.05 4.76 8.72
C ARG A 62 -0.50 3.35 8.60
N PHE A 63 -0.95 2.46 9.47
CA PHE A 63 -0.56 1.05 9.46
C PHE A 63 -1.81 0.18 9.25
N PHE A 64 -1.93 -0.36 8.04
CA PHE A 64 -3.04 -1.24 7.66
C PHE A 64 -2.65 -2.69 7.90
N ASN A 65 -2.99 -3.22 9.08
CA ASN A 65 -2.81 -4.63 9.39
C ASN A 65 -4.08 -5.42 9.07
N LEU A 66 -4.07 -6.17 7.96
CA LEU A 66 -5.22 -7.00 7.55
C LEU A 66 -5.52 -8.17 8.51
N ARG A 67 -4.63 -8.44 9.47
CA ARG A 67 -4.80 -9.49 10.49
C ARG A 67 -5.38 -8.96 11.80
N GLU A 68 -5.50 -7.64 11.95
CA GLU A 68 -6.06 -7.00 13.15
C GLU A 68 -7.59 -7.19 13.17
N LYS A 69 -8.12 -7.65 14.31
CA LYS A 69 -9.54 -7.99 14.46
C LYS A 69 -10.25 -7.14 15.51
N ASP A 70 -9.54 -6.68 16.53
CA ASP A 70 -10.12 -5.96 17.66
C ASP A 70 -10.28 -4.48 17.32
N GLN A 71 -9.29 -3.89 16.65
CA GLN A 71 -9.30 -2.48 16.23
C GLN A 71 -8.71 -2.29 14.82
N PRO A 72 -9.35 -2.83 13.77
CA PRO A 72 -8.85 -2.69 12.41
C PRO A 72 -8.90 -1.23 11.95
N LEU A 73 -7.85 -0.79 11.25
CA LEU A 73 -7.87 0.49 10.57
C LEU A 73 -8.86 0.42 9.40
N GLY A 74 -9.96 1.17 9.50
CA GLY A 74 -10.95 1.23 8.44
C GLY A 74 -10.42 1.87 7.16
N PHE A 75 -10.76 1.29 6.02
CA PHE A 75 -10.48 1.86 4.69
C PHE A 75 -11.76 1.86 3.87
N ASN A 76 -12.17 3.03 3.41
CA ASN A 76 -13.27 3.18 2.47
C ASN A 76 -12.74 3.81 1.17
N PRO A 77 -12.48 3.03 0.11
CA PRO A 77 -12.02 3.55 -1.18
C PRO A 77 -13.05 4.46 -1.88
N LEU A 78 -14.32 4.43 -1.44
CA LEU A 78 -15.38 5.30 -1.93
C LEU A 78 -15.46 6.62 -1.15
N ALA A 79 -14.71 6.77 -0.05
CA ALA A 79 -14.66 8.02 0.70
C ALA A 79 -13.68 9.01 0.08
N GLY A 80 -13.88 10.31 0.35
CA GLY A 80 -12.98 11.38 -0.11
C GLY A 80 -13.63 12.38 -1.07
N ASN A 81 -12.78 13.23 -1.63
CA ASN A 81 -13.18 14.29 -2.55
C ASN A 81 -13.20 13.78 -4.00
N GLY A 82 -13.84 14.53 -4.89
CA GLY A 82 -13.96 14.17 -6.31
C GLY A 82 -15.31 13.55 -6.66
N GLU A 83 -15.47 13.26 -7.94
CA GLU A 83 -16.74 12.77 -8.48
C GLU A 83 -16.97 11.29 -8.05
N PRO A 84 -18.12 10.96 -7.44
CA PRO A 84 -18.40 9.61 -6.92
C PRO A 84 -18.36 8.48 -7.96
N TYR A 85 -18.87 8.72 -9.17
CA TYR A 85 -18.92 7.73 -10.24
C TYR A 85 -17.51 7.26 -10.66
N TYR A 86 -16.55 8.17 -10.84
CA TYR A 86 -15.17 7.76 -11.20
C TYR A 86 -14.46 6.99 -10.10
N ARG A 87 -14.77 7.25 -8.82
CA ARG A 87 -14.23 6.47 -7.71
C ARG A 87 -14.80 5.06 -7.67
N ALA A 88 -16.11 4.94 -7.86
CA ALA A 88 -16.76 3.64 -7.97
C ALA A 88 -16.21 2.84 -9.16
N LEU A 89 -16.03 3.49 -10.32
CA LEU A 89 -15.46 2.85 -11.49
C LEU A 89 -14.02 2.36 -11.26
N GLY A 90 -13.16 3.20 -10.67
CA GLY A 90 -11.78 2.81 -10.37
C GLY A 90 -11.68 1.65 -9.38
N LEU A 91 -12.61 1.57 -8.41
CA LEU A 91 -12.70 0.41 -7.51
C LEU A 91 -13.11 -0.86 -8.28
N ILE A 92 -14.12 -0.76 -9.16
CA ILE A 92 -14.56 -1.89 -9.99
C ILE A 92 -13.41 -2.38 -10.86
N ASP A 93 -12.65 -1.48 -11.49
CA ASP A 93 -11.50 -1.83 -12.32
C ASP A 93 -10.39 -2.51 -11.53
N ALA A 94 -10.10 -2.04 -10.31
CA ALA A 94 -9.12 -2.67 -9.41
C ALA A 94 -9.55 -4.09 -9.00
N VAL A 95 -10.84 -4.30 -8.69
CA VAL A 95 -11.39 -5.63 -8.37
C VAL A 95 -11.39 -6.54 -9.61
N ALA A 96 -11.69 -5.99 -10.78
CA ALA A 96 -11.69 -6.72 -12.04
C ALA A 96 -10.29 -7.24 -12.41
N ALA A 97 -9.26 -6.43 -12.19
CA ALA A 97 -7.87 -6.78 -12.48
C ALA A 97 -7.38 -8.02 -11.69
N GLU A 98 -7.93 -8.24 -10.50
CA GLU A 98 -7.57 -9.36 -9.62
C GLU A 98 -8.52 -10.57 -9.77
N SER A 99 -9.52 -10.49 -10.65
CA SER A 99 -10.53 -11.54 -10.82
C SER A 99 -10.18 -12.50 -11.95
N GLU A 100 -10.11 -13.81 -11.64
CA GLU A 100 -9.93 -14.85 -12.66
C GLU A 100 -11.16 -15.00 -13.59
N SER A 101 -12.34 -14.55 -13.16
CA SER A 101 -13.59 -14.69 -13.92
C SER A 101 -14.38 -13.39 -13.95
N TRP A 102 -13.95 -12.47 -14.82
CA TRP A 102 -14.65 -11.21 -15.07
C TRP A 102 -15.50 -11.29 -16.35
N GLY A 103 -16.80 -11.50 -16.20
CA GLY A 103 -17.76 -11.57 -17.30
C GLY A 103 -18.47 -10.25 -17.57
N VAL A 104 -18.97 -10.06 -18.81
CA VAL A 104 -19.74 -8.87 -19.21
C VAL A 104 -20.92 -8.60 -18.27
N GLN A 105 -21.65 -9.65 -17.89
CA GLN A 105 -22.80 -9.54 -17.01
C GLN A 105 -22.44 -9.11 -15.58
N LEU A 106 -21.26 -9.52 -15.09
CA LEU A 106 -20.75 -9.07 -13.78
C LEU A 106 -20.40 -7.58 -13.83
N ALA A 107 -19.72 -7.14 -14.88
CA ALA A 107 -19.36 -5.74 -15.08
C ALA A 107 -20.60 -4.83 -15.21
N GLU A 108 -21.64 -5.25 -15.93
CA GLU A 108 -22.89 -4.50 -16.04
C GLU A 108 -23.64 -4.43 -14.71
N THR A 109 -23.63 -5.52 -13.93
CA THR A 109 -24.26 -5.53 -12.60
C THR A 109 -23.57 -4.54 -11.67
N PHE A 110 -22.23 -4.55 -11.59
CA PHE A 110 -21.49 -3.62 -10.73
C PHE A 110 -21.60 -2.15 -11.17
N ARG A 111 -21.82 -1.87 -12.46
CA ARG A 111 -22.01 -0.50 -12.96
C ARG A 111 -23.42 0.06 -12.73
N ASN A 112 -24.43 -0.80 -12.62
CA ASN A 112 -25.84 -0.41 -12.61
C ASN A 112 -26.57 -0.76 -11.30
N ALA A 113 -25.85 -1.29 -10.29
CA ALA A 113 -26.39 -1.61 -8.96
C ALA A 113 -26.53 -0.38 -8.07
#